data_AF-A0A8J7VR33-F1
#
_entry.id   AF-A0A8J7VR33-F1
#
_cell.length_a   1.000
_cell.length_b   1.000
_cell.length_c   1.000
_cell.angle_alpha   90.00
_cell.angle_beta   90.00
_cell.angle_gamma   90.00
#
_symmetry.space_group_name_H-M   'P 1'
#
loop_
_entity.id
_entity.type
_entity.pdbx_description
1 polymer ?
#
loop_
_entity_poly.entity_id
_entity_poly.type
_entity_poly.pdbx_seq_one_letter_code
_entity_poly.pdbx_strand_id
1 'polypeptide(L)'
;GLGLPRRPSHQPRYRAQDLVPYSEAGGWDVAVDPTLGNGCLLTSEFEDGSTVRIGFDLTAGNGYVAAFNEGWGEIEDGTMYPVNFMLDDQNYDGEARGIHLNGIPGAWITFDSADFLTDLATRNVMVLQHNGAEVMSIDLSGSDDAVLETIACQDAQG
;
A
#
# COMPACT_ATOMS: atom_id res chain seq x y z
N GLY A 1 -4.43 -23.91 -4.11
CA GLY A 1 -4.60 -22.55 -3.60
C GLY A 1 -3.22 -21.96 -3.48
N LEU A 2 -2.95 -20.87 -4.19
CA LEU A 2 -1.71 -20.12 -4.00
C LEU A 2 -1.71 -19.63 -2.54
N GLY A 3 -0.64 -19.90 -1.80
CA GLY A 3 -0.50 -19.41 -0.43
C GLY A 3 -0.19 -17.91 -0.44
N LEU A 4 -0.55 -17.20 0.64
CA LEU A 4 -0.23 -15.79 0.80
C LEU A 4 1.29 -15.58 0.69
N PRO A 5 1.74 -14.56 -0.07
CA PRO A 5 3.15 -14.24 -0.16
C PRO A 5 3.63 -13.77 1.21
N ARG A 6 4.79 -14.28 1.65
CA ARG A 6 5.37 -13.93 2.95
C ARG A 6 6.18 -12.64 2.85
N ARG A 7 6.28 -11.90 3.94
CA ARG A 7 7.25 -10.81 4.07
C ARG A 7 8.67 -11.39 4.20
N PRO A 8 9.68 -10.85 3.49
CA PRO A 8 11.07 -11.28 3.67
C PRO A 8 11.55 -10.96 5.09
N SER A 9 12.42 -11.82 5.63
CA SER A 9 13.11 -11.54 6.89
C SER A 9 14.23 -10.52 6.64
N HIS A 10 13.99 -9.26 7.04
CA HIS A 10 14.96 -8.17 7.15
C HIS A 10 15.84 -7.91 5.92
N GLN A 11 15.36 -7.10 4.98
CA GLN A 11 16.23 -6.32 4.08
C GLN A 11 15.66 -4.90 3.88
N PRO A 12 16.36 -3.84 4.30
CA PRO A 12 15.90 -2.48 4.04
C PRO A 12 16.13 -2.16 2.56
N ARG A 13 15.06 -2.01 1.79
CA ARG A 13 15.11 -1.63 0.37
C ARG A 13 14.45 -0.28 0.09
N TYR A 14 14.73 0.70 0.93
CA TYR A 14 14.40 2.11 0.69
C TYR A 14 15.16 2.76 -0.49
N ARG A 15 15.80 1.99 -1.37
CA ARG A 15 16.59 2.55 -2.49
C ARG A 15 15.75 2.90 -3.72
N ALA A 16 14.46 2.56 -3.72
CA ALA A 16 13.59 2.70 -4.88
C ALA A 16 12.99 4.10 -5.06
N GLN A 17 12.77 4.81 -3.96
CA GLN A 17 12.19 6.14 -3.92
C GLN A 17 12.86 6.88 -2.75
N ASP A 18 12.99 8.21 -2.82
CA ASP A 18 13.62 9.06 -1.81
C ASP A 18 12.82 9.15 -0.49
N LEU A 19 12.30 8.01 -0.02
CA LEU A 19 11.66 7.86 1.28
C LEU A 19 12.71 8.05 2.37
N VAL A 20 12.31 8.79 3.41
CA VAL A 20 13.11 8.97 4.62
C VAL A 20 12.62 7.96 5.66
N PRO A 21 13.44 6.96 6.05
CA PRO A 21 13.04 5.98 7.05
C PRO A 21 12.71 6.65 8.39
N TYR A 22 11.65 6.20 9.06
CA TYR A 22 11.20 6.72 10.34
C TYR A 22 11.30 5.65 11.44
N SER A 23 10.64 4.50 11.26
CA SER A 23 10.62 3.40 12.24
C SER A 23 10.15 2.08 11.60
N GLU A 24 10.00 1.04 12.41
CA GLU A 24 9.39 -0.24 12.03
C GLU A 24 8.35 -0.63 13.09
N ALA A 25 7.20 -1.16 12.67
CA ALA A 25 6.12 -1.60 13.56
C ALA A 25 5.33 -2.75 12.92
N GLY A 26 5.01 -3.79 13.69
CA GLY A 26 4.22 -4.94 13.21
C GLY A 26 4.83 -5.71 12.02
N GLY A 27 6.14 -5.55 11.76
CA GLY A 27 6.81 -6.12 10.60
C GLY A 27 6.65 -5.30 9.31
N TRP A 28 6.17 -4.06 9.42
CA TRP A 28 6.12 -3.07 8.35
C TRP A 28 7.16 -1.97 8.59
N ASP A 29 7.65 -1.43 7.49
CA ASP A 29 8.50 -0.25 7.44
C ASP A 29 7.63 1.01 7.52
N VAL A 30 7.99 1.99 8.34
CA VAL A 30 7.33 3.31 8.40
C VAL A 30 8.32 4.37 7.92
N ALA A 31 7.88 5.22 7.00
CA ALA A 31 8.72 6.24 6.38
C ALA A 31 7.93 7.50 6.03
N VAL A 32 8.68 8.58 5.77
CA VAL A 32 8.17 9.84 5.23
C VAL A 32 8.42 9.87 3.74
N ASP A 33 7.43 10.29 2.96
CA ASP A 33 7.55 10.61 1.54
C ASP A 33 7.57 12.14 1.36
N PRO A 34 8.75 12.75 1.11
CA PRO A 34 8.86 14.18 0.90
C PRO A 34 8.11 14.68 -0.33
N THR A 35 7.85 13.80 -1.31
CA THR A 35 7.17 14.17 -2.56
C THR A 35 5.66 14.33 -2.37
N LEU A 36 5.11 13.76 -1.30
CA LEU A 36 3.69 13.83 -0.92
C LEU A 36 3.45 14.82 0.23
N GLY A 37 4.24 15.89 0.29
CA GLY A 37 4.12 16.93 1.30
C GLY A 37 4.59 16.49 2.68
N ASN A 38 5.58 15.59 2.76
CA ASN A 38 6.00 14.87 3.96
C ASN A 38 4.88 13.99 4.54
N GLY A 39 4.08 13.39 3.67
CA GLY A 39 3.14 12.36 4.08
C GLY A 39 3.86 11.13 4.62
N CYS A 40 3.41 10.61 5.76
CA CYS A 40 3.92 9.34 6.28
C CYS A 40 3.19 8.15 5.65
N LEU A 41 3.90 7.03 5.51
CA LEU A 41 3.37 5.76 5.03
C LEU A 41 3.94 4.57 5.80
N LEU A 42 3.16 3.49 5.85
CA LEU A 42 3.68 2.14 6.04
C LEU A 42 3.92 1.46 4.69
N THR A 43 4.96 0.64 4.59
CA THR A 43 5.33 -0.08 3.38
C THR A 43 5.86 -1.48 3.68
N SER A 44 5.67 -2.40 2.75
CA SER A 44 6.32 -3.72 2.78
C SER A 44 6.53 -4.24 1.37
N GLU A 45 7.67 -4.91 1.18
CA GLU A 45 7.92 -5.81 0.05
C GLU A 45 7.55 -7.24 0.44
N PHE A 46 7.15 -8.05 -0.53
CA PHE A 46 6.77 -9.45 -0.34
C PHE A 46 7.60 -10.39 -1.23
N GLU A 47 7.68 -11.67 -0.87
CA GLU A 47 8.50 -12.67 -1.58
C GLU A 47 8.12 -12.87 -3.05
N ASP A 48 6.87 -12.60 -3.42
CA ASP A 48 6.38 -12.68 -4.80
C ASP A 48 6.73 -11.44 -5.65
N GLY A 49 7.46 -10.48 -5.08
CA GLY A 49 7.80 -9.21 -5.71
C GLY A 49 6.75 -8.12 -5.51
N SER A 50 5.66 -8.39 -4.79
CA SER A 50 4.69 -7.36 -4.46
C SER A 50 5.30 -6.27 -3.58
N THR A 51 4.90 -5.03 -3.80
CA THR A 51 5.16 -3.92 -2.87
C THR A 51 3.84 -3.22 -2.56
N VAL A 52 3.55 -3.00 -1.27
CA VAL A 52 2.37 -2.25 -0.83
C VAL A 52 2.80 -1.06 -0.01
N ARG A 53 2.12 0.06 -0.24
CA ARG A 53 2.25 1.29 0.53
C ARG A 53 0.87 1.80 0.92
N ILE A 54 0.72 2.17 2.18
CA ILE A 54 -0.50 2.77 2.71
C ILE A 54 -0.06 4.01 3.47
N GLY A 55 -0.57 5.18 3.11
CA GLY A 55 -0.11 6.42 3.70
C GLY A 55 -0.98 7.61 3.39
N PHE A 56 -0.45 8.79 3.68
CA PHE A 56 -1.13 10.07 3.48
C PHE A 56 -0.49 10.84 2.33
N ASP A 57 -1.31 11.41 1.47
CA ASP A 57 -0.90 12.41 0.48
C ASP A 57 -1.35 13.78 0.98
N LEU A 58 -0.43 14.53 1.59
CA LEU A 58 -0.73 15.86 2.12
C LEU A 58 -0.86 16.92 1.03
N THR A 59 -0.41 16.64 -0.20
CA THR A 59 -0.59 17.56 -1.33
C THR A 59 -2.03 17.57 -1.84
N ALA A 60 -2.73 16.45 -1.68
CA ALA A 60 -4.13 16.27 -2.09
C ALA A 60 -5.11 16.17 -0.92
N GLY A 61 -4.63 15.93 0.31
CA GLY A 61 -5.44 15.91 1.54
C GLY A 61 -6.20 14.61 1.76
N ASN A 62 -5.68 13.48 1.27
CA ASN A 62 -6.34 12.17 1.32
C ASN A 62 -5.35 11.06 1.72
N GLY A 63 -5.88 9.92 2.13
CA GLY A 63 -5.11 8.68 2.24
C GLY A 63 -4.94 8.00 0.87
N TYR A 64 -3.96 7.11 0.76
CA TYR A 64 -3.77 6.30 -0.44
C TYR A 64 -3.32 4.88 -0.12
N VAL A 65 -3.63 3.97 -1.06
CA VAL A 65 -2.97 2.68 -1.19
C VAL A 65 -2.28 2.62 -2.54
N ALA A 66 -0.99 2.30 -2.55
CA ALA A 66 -0.26 1.99 -3.78
C ALA A 66 0.22 0.54 -3.73
N ALA A 67 -0.09 -0.22 -4.77
CA ALA A 67 0.20 -1.64 -4.83
C ALA A 67 0.85 -2.01 -6.16
N PHE A 68 2.04 -2.60 -6.11
CA PHE A 68 2.88 -2.90 -7.27
C PHE A 68 3.14 -4.40 -7.36
N ASN A 69 2.97 -4.96 -8.56
CA ASN A 69 3.20 -6.39 -8.86
C ASN A 69 3.16 -6.59 -10.40
N GLU A 70 4.00 -7.46 -10.95
CA GLU A 70 3.99 -7.78 -12.39
C GLU A 70 2.63 -8.33 -12.90
N GLY A 71 1.82 -8.89 -12.00
CA GLY A 71 0.47 -9.40 -12.26
C GLY A 71 -0.52 -8.32 -12.71
N TRP A 72 -0.21 -7.03 -12.53
CA TRP A 72 -0.98 -5.94 -13.11
C TRP A 72 -0.92 -5.92 -14.65
N GLY A 73 0.11 -6.53 -15.25
CA GLY A 73 0.29 -6.58 -16.70
C GLY A 73 0.59 -5.20 -17.30
N GLU A 74 -0.04 -4.89 -18.43
CA GLU A 74 0.17 -3.64 -19.17
C GLU A 74 -0.71 -2.52 -18.59
N ILE A 75 -0.25 -1.90 -17.50
CA ILE A 75 -0.82 -0.67 -16.95
C ILE A 75 -0.14 0.55 -17.58
N GLU A 76 -0.90 1.60 -17.85
CA GLU A 76 -0.40 2.88 -18.35
C GLU A 76 -0.42 3.95 -17.24
N ASP A 77 0.68 4.69 -17.11
CA ASP A 77 0.80 5.77 -16.12
C ASP A 77 -0.27 6.85 -16.34
N GLY A 78 -1.03 7.15 -15.29
CA GLY A 78 -2.07 8.18 -15.29
C GLY A 78 -3.43 7.71 -15.81
N THR A 79 -3.53 6.53 -16.40
CA THR A 79 -4.81 5.95 -16.84
C THR A 79 -5.59 5.41 -15.63
N MET A 80 -6.92 5.62 -15.60
CA MET A 80 -7.79 5.10 -14.54
C MET A 80 -8.31 3.71 -14.91
N TYR A 81 -8.23 2.78 -13.96
CA TYR A 81 -8.68 1.40 -14.12
C TYR A 81 -9.68 1.05 -13.02
N PRO A 82 -10.78 0.32 -13.35
CA PRO A 82 -11.63 -0.24 -12.33
C PRO A 82 -10.87 -1.34 -11.58
N VAL A 83 -10.97 -1.29 -10.26
CA VAL A 83 -10.38 -2.27 -9.35
C VAL A 83 -11.41 -2.73 -8.35
N ASN A 84 -11.27 -3.98 -7.92
CA ASN A 84 -11.99 -4.50 -6.77
C ASN A 84 -10.99 -4.82 -5.67
N PHE A 85 -11.33 -4.42 -4.45
CA PHE A 85 -10.51 -4.51 -3.27
C PHE A 85 -11.27 -5.31 -2.22
N MET A 86 -10.71 -6.44 -1.80
CA MET A 86 -11.32 -7.29 -0.79
C MET A 86 -10.47 -7.25 0.48
N LEU A 87 -11.07 -6.84 1.59
CA LEU A 87 -10.48 -6.89 2.92
C LEU A 87 -11.20 -7.96 3.73
N ASP A 88 -10.57 -9.12 3.83
CA ASP A 88 -11.20 -10.38 4.27
C ASP A 88 -12.52 -10.66 3.51
N ASP A 89 -13.67 -10.45 4.15
CA ASP A 89 -15.02 -10.66 3.61
C ASP A 89 -15.68 -9.38 3.07
N GLN A 90 -15.07 -8.22 3.28
CA GLN A 90 -15.58 -6.92 2.87
C GLN A 90 -15.06 -6.54 1.47
N ASN A 91 -15.98 -6.18 0.57
CA ASN A 91 -15.66 -5.78 -0.79
C ASN A 91 -15.81 -4.27 -0.99
N TYR A 92 -14.87 -3.70 -1.74
CA TYR A 92 -14.86 -2.31 -2.16
C TYR A 92 -14.63 -2.25 -3.68
N ASP A 93 -15.53 -1.56 -4.39
CA ASP A 93 -15.32 -1.21 -5.79
C ASP A 93 -14.72 0.20 -5.85
N GLY A 94 -13.71 0.39 -6.70
CA GLY A 94 -13.04 1.67 -6.84
C GLY A 94 -12.38 1.85 -8.19
N GLU A 95 -11.76 3.01 -8.36
CA GLU A 95 -10.87 3.28 -9.48
C GLU A 95 -9.46 3.48 -8.95
N ALA A 96 -8.48 2.97 -9.69
CA ALA A 96 -7.08 3.18 -9.40
C ALA A 96 -6.40 3.87 -10.58
N ARG A 97 -5.50 4.80 -10.28
CA ARG A 97 -4.62 5.40 -11.27
C ARG A 97 -3.43 4.47 -11.50
N GLY A 98 -3.18 4.10 -12.75
CA GLY A 98 -1.99 3.35 -13.13
C GLY A 98 -0.71 4.12 -12.84
N ILE A 99 0.27 3.44 -12.26
CA ILE A 99 1.59 3.97 -11.93
C ILE A 99 2.67 2.89 -12.07
N HIS A 100 3.93 3.30 -12.19
CA HIS A 100 5.08 2.39 -12.09
C HIS A 100 6.01 2.76 -10.93
N LEU A 101 6.55 1.72 -10.29
CA LEU A 101 7.66 1.85 -9.35
C LEU A 101 8.84 1.04 -9.85
N ASN A 102 9.92 1.73 -10.25
CA ASN A 102 11.11 1.10 -10.83
C ASN A 102 10.81 0.16 -12.02
N GLY A 103 9.82 0.53 -12.82
CA GLY A 103 9.37 -0.29 -13.96
C GLY A 103 8.40 -1.41 -13.59
N ILE A 104 8.08 -1.62 -12.30
CA ILE A 104 7.04 -2.56 -11.87
C ILE A 104 5.69 -1.85 -11.95
N PRO A 105 4.70 -2.40 -12.68
CA PRO A 105 3.38 -1.81 -12.79
C PRO A 105 2.65 -1.87 -11.45
N GLY A 106 1.76 -0.90 -11.25
CA GLY A 106 0.99 -0.79 -10.03
C GLY A 106 -0.23 0.12 -10.15
N ALA A 107 -0.98 0.15 -9.07
CA ALA A 107 -2.23 0.87 -8.97
C ALA A 107 -2.20 1.80 -7.76
N TRP A 108 -2.62 3.06 -7.95
CA TRP A 108 -2.76 4.08 -6.91
C TRP A 108 -4.23 4.36 -6.63
N ILE A 109 -4.67 4.06 -5.43
CA ILE A 109 -6.06 4.22 -4.97
C ILE A 109 -6.07 5.30 -3.90
N THR A 110 -6.92 6.31 -4.07
CA THR A 110 -7.12 7.36 -3.07
C THR A 110 -8.35 7.05 -2.21
N PHE A 111 -8.29 7.35 -0.92
CA PHE A 111 -9.43 7.24 -0.01
C PHE A 111 -9.46 8.41 0.98
N ASP A 112 -10.65 8.75 1.46
CA ASP A 112 -10.88 9.76 2.51
C ASP A 112 -11.67 9.19 3.71
N SER A 113 -11.96 7.88 3.68
CA SER A 113 -12.73 7.19 4.71
C SER A 113 -11.84 6.69 5.85
N ALA A 114 -12.14 7.14 7.06
CA ALA A 114 -11.54 6.61 8.29
C ALA A 114 -11.91 5.14 8.54
N ASP A 115 -13.11 4.71 8.11
CA ASP A 115 -13.54 3.32 8.22
C ASP A 115 -12.67 2.42 7.32
N PHE A 116 -12.32 2.91 6.12
CA PHE A 116 -11.45 2.16 5.21
C PHE A 116 -10.02 2.02 5.76
N LEU A 117 -9.47 3.09 6.35
CA LEU A 117 -8.18 3.01 7.05
C LEU A 117 -8.24 2.05 8.23
N THR A 118 -9.35 2.02 8.97
CA THR A 118 -9.56 1.09 10.09
C THR A 118 -9.64 -0.35 9.60
N ASP A 119 -10.30 -0.63 8.48
CA ASP A 119 -10.30 -1.96 7.88
C ASP A 119 -8.90 -2.38 7.42
N LEU A 120 -8.13 -1.48 6.80
CA LEU A 120 -6.74 -1.77 6.44
C LEU A 120 -5.87 -2.14 7.65
N ALA A 121 -6.16 -1.57 8.82
CA ALA A 121 -5.44 -1.83 10.07
C ALA A 121 -5.89 -3.13 10.76
N THR A 122 -7.17 -3.51 10.66
CA THR A 122 -7.77 -4.56 11.51
C THR A 122 -8.07 -5.87 10.79
N ARG A 123 -7.98 -5.89 9.46
CA ARG A 123 -8.23 -7.07 8.63
C ARG A 123 -6.94 -7.86 8.40
N ASN A 124 -7.09 -9.12 8.00
CA ASN A 124 -5.96 -10.04 7.91
C ASN A 124 -5.40 -10.14 6.50
N VAL A 125 -6.26 -10.09 5.49
CA VAL A 125 -5.89 -10.28 4.09
C VAL A 125 -6.50 -9.21 3.23
N MET A 126 -5.69 -8.69 2.32
CA MET A 126 -6.10 -7.78 1.26
C MET A 126 -5.92 -8.43 -0.10
N VAL A 127 -6.99 -8.57 -0.87
CA VAL A 127 -6.96 -9.07 -2.24
C VAL A 127 -7.29 -7.94 -3.19
N LEU A 128 -6.43 -7.76 -4.19
CA LEU A 128 -6.58 -6.78 -5.25
C LEU A 128 -6.90 -7.52 -6.54
N GLN A 129 -8.01 -7.12 -7.18
CA GLN A 129 -8.44 -7.68 -8.45
C GLN A 129 -8.55 -6.61 -9.53
N HIS A 130 -8.21 -7.02 -10.75
CA HIS A 130 -8.39 -6.23 -11.96
C HIS A 130 -9.03 -7.11 -13.04
N ASN A 131 -10.06 -6.62 -13.72
CA ASN A 131 -10.82 -7.35 -14.74
C ASN A 131 -11.32 -8.74 -14.27
N GLY A 132 -11.68 -8.86 -12.98
CA GLY A 132 -12.17 -10.10 -12.39
C GLY A 132 -11.11 -11.17 -12.15
N ALA A 133 -9.82 -10.84 -12.30
CA ALA A 133 -8.70 -11.70 -11.96
C ALA A 133 -7.98 -11.14 -10.72
N GLU A 134 -7.58 -12.03 -9.81
CA GLU A 134 -6.69 -11.70 -8.70
C GLU A 134 -5.32 -11.28 -9.25
N VAL A 135 -4.90 -10.07 -8.91
CA VAL A 135 -3.58 -9.55 -9.22
C VAL A 135 -2.61 -9.87 -8.09
N MET A 136 -3.04 -9.65 -6.85
CA MET A 136 -2.22 -9.90 -5.67
C MET A 136 -3.08 -10.13 -4.44
N SER A 137 -2.50 -10.83 -3.47
CA SER A 137 -3.08 -11.12 -2.16
C SER A 137 -2.02 -10.84 -1.10
N ILE A 138 -2.37 -10.07 -0.08
CA ILE A 138 -1.43 -9.46 0.84
C ILE A 138 -1.81 -9.77 2.28
N ASP A 139 -0.82 -10.23 3.05
CA ASP A 139 -0.94 -10.42 4.49
C ASP A 139 -0.86 -9.08 5.22
N LEU A 140 -1.95 -8.67 5.86
CA LEU A 140 -2.07 -7.45 6.65
C LEU A 140 -1.69 -7.63 8.13
N SER A 141 -1.19 -8.79 8.55
CA SER A 141 -0.79 -9.02 9.95
C SER A 141 0.17 -7.93 10.46
N GLY A 142 -0.14 -7.34 11.61
CA GLY A 142 0.66 -6.26 12.21
C GLY A 142 0.49 -4.89 11.55
N SER A 143 -0.42 -4.76 10.59
CA SER A 143 -0.74 -3.45 9.99
C SER A 143 -1.41 -2.49 10.98
N ASP A 144 -2.07 -2.99 12.03
CA ASP A 144 -2.59 -2.19 13.13
C ASP A 144 -1.50 -1.39 13.84
N ASP A 145 -0.45 -2.07 14.27
CA ASP A 145 0.72 -1.43 14.90
C ASP A 145 1.38 -0.43 13.93
N ALA A 146 1.48 -0.80 12.65
CA ALA A 146 2.08 0.04 11.61
C ALA A 146 1.25 1.29 11.28
N VAL A 147 -0.08 1.18 11.26
CA VAL A 147 -0.99 2.31 11.04
C VAL A 147 -0.89 3.29 12.22
N LEU A 148 -0.87 2.79 13.46
CA LEU A 148 -0.68 3.63 14.64
C LEU A 148 0.65 4.38 14.59
N GLU A 149 1.74 3.69 14.21
CA GLU A 149 3.06 4.29 14.07
C GLU A 149 3.12 5.28 12.90
N THR A 150 2.39 5.03 11.81
CA THR A 150 2.26 5.96 10.67
C THR A 150 1.53 7.23 11.07
N ILE A 151 0.50 7.15 11.91
CA ILE A 151 -0.17 8.31 12.49
C ILE A 151 0.77 9.08 13.40
N ALA A 152 1.54 8.40 14.27
CA ALA A 152 2.52 9.05 15.13
C ALA A 152 3.64 9.74 14.33
N CYS A 153 4.10 9.11 13.25
CA CYS A 153 5.00 9.72 12.27
C CYS A 153 4.40 11.01 11.69
N GLN A 154 3.11 10.95 11.30
CA GLN A 154 2.43 12.06 10.67
C GLN A 154 2.30 13.25 11.63
N ASP A 155 1.92 13.00 12.89
CA ASP A 155 1.84 14.03 13.94
C ASP A 155 3.20 14.71 14.19
N ALA A 156 4.31 13.98 14.00
CA ALA A 156 5.66 14.53 14.14
C ALA A 156 6.09 15.43 12.96
N GLN A 157 5.39 15.40 11.82
CA GLN A 157 5.67 16.27 10.67
C GLN A 157 5.05 17.67 10.78
N GLY A 158 4.11 17.86 11.73
CA GLY A 158 3.37 19.11 11.95
C GLY A 158 2.09 19.22 11.12
#